data_AF-A0A0F9FRH1-F1
#
_entry.id   AF-A0A0F9FRH1-F1
#
_cell.length_a   1.000
_cell.length_b   1.000
_cell.length_c   1.000
_cell.angle_alpha   90.00
_cell.angle_beta   90.00
_cell.angle_gamma   90.00
#
_symmetry.space_group_name_H-M   'P 1'
#
loop_
_entity.id
_entity.type
_entity.pdbx_description
1 polymer ?
#
loop_
_entity_poly.entity_id
_entity_poly.type
_entity_poly.pdbx_seq_one_letter_code
_entity_poly.pdbx_strand_id
1 'polypeptide(L)'
;MKTQEEKIRALREAGAVTRSHVIPHHGEYSIGKHCYNMACMLAILHPNPPAYLYQAILMHDFPERWTGDMTATAKWSFPGLRENLEAAEKGVHEVYKLWGEVPRALTPREQKWVSALDTMELLLWTEDQIAMGNQNAVGVKQNILHALPQRMGDYPQEVRQYLSNRVGWSREGDLVWPTKQS
;
A
#
# COMPACT_ATOMS: atom_id res chain seq x y z
N MET A 1 2.77 10.38 -27.26
CA MET A 1 2.86 10.64 -25.80
C MET A 1 1.47 11.01 -25.32
N LYS A 2 1.03 10.53 -24.15
CA LYS A 2 -0.30 10.87 -23.60
C LYS A 2 -0.40 12.36 -23.23
N THR A 3 -1.55 12.96 -23.51
CA THR A 3 -1.87 14.35 -23.14
C THR A 3 -2.00 14.50 -21.61
N GLN A 4 -1.95 15.73 -21.11
CA GLN A 4 -2.18 15.99 -19.67
C GLN A 4 -3.57 15.52 -19.22
N GLU A 5 -4.59 15.74 -20.05
CA GLU A 5 -5.96 15.34 -19.75
C GLU A 5 -6.11 13.82 -19.65
N GLU A 6 -5.50 13.06 -20.57
CA GLU A 6 -5.47 11.59 -20.50
C GLU A 6 -4.76 11.09 -19.25
N LYS A 7 -3.64 11.71 -18.86
CA LYS A 7 -2.91 11.36 -17.64
C LYS A 7 -3.75 11.61 -16.38
N ILE A 8 -4.44 12.75 -16.31
CA ILE A 8 -5.30 13.09 -15.18
C ILE A 8 -6.47 12.10 -15.06
N ARG A 9 -7.14 11.75 -16.16
CA ARG A 9 -8.19 10.72 -16.15
C ARG A 9 -7.65 9.39 -15.67
N ALA A 10 -6.55 8.93 -16.25
CA ALA A 10 -5.95 7.65 -15.89
C ALA A 10 -5.60 7.56 -14.40
N LEU A 11 -5.07 8.64 -13.80
CA LEU A 11 -4.77 8.68 -12.38
C LEU A 11 -6.02 8.54 -11.50
N ARG A 12 -7.09 9.25 -11.86
CA ARG A 12 -8.36 9.17 -11.14
C ARG A 12 -8.98 7.78 -11.23
N GLU A 13 -8.91 7.18 -12.41
CA GLU A 13 -9.40 5.82 -12.63
C GLU A 13 -8.57 4.78 -11.87
N ALA A 14 -7.24 4.91 -11.86
CA ALA A 14 -6.36 4.04 -11.09
C ALA A 14 -6.66 4.12 -9.59
N GLY A 15 -6.82 5.32 -9.05
CA GLY A 15 -7.18 5.51 -7.64
C GLY A 15 -8.53 4.88 -7.26
N ALA A 16 -9.44 4.68 -8.21
CA ALA A 16 -10.77 4.09 -7.99
C ALA A 16 -10.79 2.55 -8.12
N VAL A 17 -9.67 1.91 -8.48
CA VAL A 17 -9.59 0.45 -8.55
C VAL A 17 -9.78 -0.14 -7.15
N THR A 18 -10.71 -1.09 -7.03
CA THR A 18 -10.98 -1.81 -5.79
C THR A 18 -9.91 -2.85 -5.50
N ARG A 19 -9.32 -2.76 -4.31
CA ARG A 19 -8.37 -3.73 -3.77
C ARG A 19 -9.06 -4.85 -3.02
N SER A 20 -8.39 -6.00 -2.94
CA SER A 20 -8.91 -7.17 -2.21
C SER A 20 -10.34 -7.56 -2.64
N HIS A 21 -10.66 -7.36 -3.92
CA HIS A 21 -11.99 -7.51 -4.48
C HIS A 21 -12.54 -8.95 -4.42
N VAL A 22 -11.66 -9.94 -4.23
CA VAL A 22 -12.05 -11.35 -4.02
C VAL A 22 -12.43 -11.68 -2.58
N ILE A 23 -12.21 -10.75 -1.64
CA ILE A 23 -12.53 -10.91 -0.22
C ILE A 23 -13.79 -10.10 0.06
N PRO A 24 -14.91 -10.73 0.44
CA PRO A 24 -16.08 -9.98 0.92
C PRO A 24 -15.68 -9.10 2.11
N HIS A 25 -15.85 -7.79 1.99
CA HIS A 25 -15.40 -6.83 2.99
C HIS A 25 -16.36 -5.65 3.19
N HIS A 26 -16.25 -4.99 4.34
CA HIS A 26 -17.05 -3.83 4.69
C HIS A 26 -16.45 -2.56 4.11
N GLY A 27 -17.32 -1.74 3.50
CA GLY A 27 -16.97 -0.45 2.94
C GLY A 27 -16.13 -0.54 1.68
N GLU A 28 -15.48 0.57 1.33
CA GLU A 28 -14.59 0.65 0.18
C GLU A 28 -13.13 0.49 0.60
N TYR A 29 -12.40 -0.30 -0.18
CA TYR A 29 -10.95 -0.39 -0.15
C TYR A 29 -10.41 -0.20 -1.57
N SER A 30 -10.09 1.03 -1.93
CA SER A 30 -9.54 1.38 -3.24
C SER A 30 -8.04 1.67 -3.19
N ILE A 31 -7.37 1.61 -4.34
CA ILE A 31 -5.94 1.96 -4.48
C ILE A 31 -5.67 3.36 -3.93
N GLY A 32 -6.57 4.32 -4.18
CA GLY A 32 -6.43 5.68 -3.68
C GLY A 32 -6.39 5.74 -2.15
N LYS A 33 -7.26 4.99 -1.47
CA LYS A 33 -7.27 4.89 0.00
C LYS A 33 -6.02 4.19 0.55
N HIS A 34 -5.64 3.08 -0.06
CA HIS A 34 -4.43 2.33 0.27
C HIS A 34 -3.17 3.22 0.18
N CYS A 35 -2.98 3.89 -0.95
CA CYS A 35 -1.85 4.78 -1.19
C CYS A 35 -1.84 5.99 -0.26
N TYR A 36 -3.02 6.56 0.04
CA TYR A 36 -3.16 7.65 1.02
C TYR A 36 -2.73 7.20 2.43
N ASN A 37 -3.20 6.03 2.87
CA ASN A 37 -2.84 5.46 4.16
C ASN A 37 -1.32 5.23 4.27
N MET A 38 -0.70 4.65 3.24
CA MET A 38 0.75 4.49 3.16
C MET A 38 1.51 5.82 3.21
N ALA A 39 1.03 6.86 2.51
CA ALA A 39 1.66 8.18 2.52
C ALA A 39 1.61 8.81 3.92
N CYS A 40 0.49 8.68 4.64
CA CYS A 40 0.38 9.10 6.03
C CYS A 40 1.36 8.33 6.94
N MET A 41 1.46 7.01 6.76
CA MET A 41 2.42 6.19 7.52
C MET A 41 3.87 6.58 7.24
N LEU A 42 4.22 6.89 5.98
CA LEU A 42 5.54 7.40 5.61
C LEU A 42 5.83 8.72 6.34
N ALA A 43 4.87 9.63 6.41
CA ALA A 43 5.04 10.93 7.08
C ALA A 43 5.30 10.81 8.58
N ILE A 44 4.78 9.77 9.23
CA ILE A 44 4.96 9.54 10.67
C ILE A 44 6.21 8.73 10.98
N LEU A 45 6.50 7.68 10.19
CA LEU A 45 7.54 6.72 10.52
C LEU A 45 8.89 7.05 9.91
N HIS A 46 8.93 7.68 8.74
CA HIS A 46 10.20 8.02 8.10
C HIS A 46 10.78 9.29 8.74
N PRO A 47 12.06 9.31 9.16
CA PRO A 47 12.63 10.45 9.88
C PRO A 47 12.72 11.74 9.05
N ASN A 48 12.96 11.62 7.74
CA ASN A 48 12.98 12.77 6.81
C ASN A 48 12.64 12.32 5.37
N PRO A 49 11.36 12.06 5.04
CA PRO A 49 10.97 11.48 3.76
C PRO A 49 11.10 12.50 2.63
N PRO A 50 11.82 12.17 1.53
CA PRO A 50 11.90 13.06 0.39
C PRO A 50 10.58 13.04 -0.40
N ALA A 51 10.24 14.16 -1.03
CA ALA A 51 8.98 14.33 -1.79
C ALA A 51 8.75 13.25 -2.87
N TYR A 52 9.81 12.78 -3.52
CA TYR A 52 9.69 11.74 -4.56
C TYR A 52 9.29 10.36 -3.99
N LEU A 53 9.55 10.09 -2.71
CA LEU A 53 9.15 8.82 -2.10
C LEU A 53 7.64 8.79 -1.85
N TYR A 54 7.04 9.94 -1.50
CA TYR A 54 5.58 10.09 -1.49
C TYR A 54 4.98 9.89 -2.87
N GLN A 55 5.58 10.48 -3.91
CA GLN A 55 5.14 10.28 -5.29
C GLN A 55 5.23 8.81 -5.70
N ALA A 56 6.30 8.11 -5.30
CA ALA A 56 6.43 6.69 -5.57
C ALA A 56 5.30 5.89 -4.90
N ILE A 57 4.98 6.15 -3.63
CA ILE A 57 3.86 5.50 -2.93
C ILE A 57 2.52 5.78 -3.63
N LEU A 58 2.23 7.04 -3.93
CA LEU A 58 0.94 7.44 -4.54
C LEU A 58 0.70 6.84 -5.92
N MET A 59 1.75 6.32 -6.55
CA MET A 59 1.76 5.90 -7.94
C MET A 59 2.16 4.43 -8.13
N HIS A 60 2.50 3.71 -7.05
CA HIS A 60 3.10 2.38 -7.17
C HIS A 60 2.13 1.36 -7.78
N ASP A 61 0.85 1.45 -7.45
CA ASP A 61 -0.21 0.60 -8.01
C ASP A 61 -0.95 1.26 -9.19
N PHE A 62 -0.45 2.37 -9.74
CA PHE A 62 -1.07 3.02 -10.91
C PHE A 62 -1.36 2.06 -12.08
N PRO A 63 -0.43 1.14 -12.43
CA PRO A 63 -0.66 0.19 -13.53
C PRO A 63 -1.83 -0.77 -13.32
N GLU A 64 -2.27 -1.00 -12.09
CA GLU A 64 -3.37 -1.92 -11.76
C GLU A 64 -4.71 -1.47 -12.36
N ARG A 65 -4.81 -0.22 -12.84
CA ARG A 65 -5.91 0.22 -13.70
C ARG A 65 -6.09 -0.66 -14.94
N TRP A 66 -5.01 -1.18 -15.53
CA TRP A 66 -5.06 -2.02 -16.72
C TRP A 66 -4.79 -3.48 -16.41
N THR A 67 -3.94 -3.77 -15.42
CA THR A 67 -3.54 -5.14 -15.09
C THR A 67 -4.47 -5.80 -14.07
N GLY A 68 -5.24 -5.01 -13.33
CA GLY A 68 -6.06 -5.45 -12.20
C GLY A 68 -5.23 -5.64 -10.93
N ASP A 69 -5.84 -5.38 -9.77
CA ASP A 69 -5.26 -5.71 -8.46
C ASP A 69 -5.19 -7.23 -8.29
N MET A 70 -4.02 -7.81 -8.55
CA MET A 70 -3.82 -9.25 -8.44
C MET A 70 -3.48 -9.61 -7.01
N THR A 71 -4.20 -10.59 -6.45
CA THR A 71 -3.97 -11.02 -5.06
C THR A 71 -2.53 -11.50 -4.84
N ALA A 72 -1.96 -11.13 -3.69
CA ALA A 72 -0.59 -11.50 -3.34
C ALA A 72 -0.36 -13.02 -3.39
N THR A 73 -1.35 -13.81 -2.96
CA THR A 73 -1.29 -15.28 -2.99
C THR A 73 -1.16 -15.82 -4.41
N ALA A 74 -1.84 -15.23 -5.40
CA ALA A 74 -1.71 -15.63 -6.80
C ALA A 74 -0.30 -15.31 -7.33
N LYS A 75 0.23 -14.11 -7.04
CA LYS A 75 1.60 -13.72 -7.43
C LYS A 75 2.66 -14.67 -6.83
N TRP A 76 2.48 -15.12 -5.59
CA TRP A 76 3.42 -16.05 -4.93
C TRP A 76 3.33 -17.49 -5.44
N SER A 77 2.12 -17.94 -5.75
CA SER A 77 1.88 -19.33 -6.19
C SER A 77 2.34 -19.58 -7.62
N PHE A 78 2.42 -18.53 -8.44
CA PHE A 78 2.72 -18.63 -9.88
C PHE A 78 3.81 -17.61 -10.29
N PRO A 79 5.11 -17.95 -10.15
CA PRO A 79 6.21 -17.02 -10.46
C PRO A 79 6.17 -16.45 -11.89
N GLY A 80 5.83 -17.27 -12.89
CA GLY A 80 5.70 -16.81 -14.27
C GLY A 80 4.55 -15.81 -14.49
N LEU A 81 3.50 -15.84 -13.64
CA LEU A 81 2.46 -14.81 -13.65
C LEU A 81 3.00 -13.48 -13.11
N ARG A 82 3.77 -13.52 -12.02
CA ARG A 82 4.39 -12.33 -11.42
C ARG A 82 5.31 -11.62 -12.44
N GLU A 83 6.19 -12.36 -13.10
CA GLU A 83 7.14 -11.79 -14.06
C GLU A 83 6.43 -11.12 -15.25
N ASN A 84 5.41 -11.77 -15.81
CA ASN A 84 4.62 -11.20 -16.91
C ASN A 84 3.82 -9.98 -16.47
N LEU A 85 3.32 -9.98 -15.23
CA LEU A 85 2.61 -8.84 -14.65
C LEU A 85 3.56 -7.65 -14.47
N GLU A 86 4.72 -7.84 -13.85
CA GLU A 86 5.74 -6.80 -13.67
C GLU A 86 6.17 -6.20 -15.02
N ALA A 87 6.31 -7.03 -16.05
CA ALA A 87 6.62 -6.57 -17.40
C ALA A 87 5.49 -5.72 -18.01
N ALA A 88 4.23 -6.11 -17.83
CA ALA A 88 3.07 -5.35 -18.28
C ALA A 88 2.96 -4.00 -17.55
N GLU A 89 3.15 -4.00 -16.23
CA GLU A 89 3.10 -2.79 -15.39
C GLU A 89 4.21 -1.80 -15.77
N LYS A 90 5.42 -2.31 -16.05
CA LYS A 90 6.52 -1.49 -16.59
C LYS A 90 6.14 -0.83 -17.91
N GLY A 91 5.50 -1.57 -18.82
CA GLY A 91 5.01 -1.03 -20.09
C GLY A 91 4.01 0.13 -19.90
N VAL A 92 3.12 0.04 -18.91
CA VAL A 92 2.19 1.12 -18.57
C VAL A 92 2.94 2.38 -18.12
N HIS A 93 3.94 2.23 -17.24
CA HIS A 93 4.75 3.36 -16.79
C HIS A 93 5.50 4.04 -17.95
N GLU A 94 6.03 3.26 -18.89
CA GLU A 94 6.72 3.77 -20.08
C GLU A 94 5.80 4.56 -21.03
N VAL A 95 4.54 4.15 -21.17
CA VAL A 95 3.54 4.83 -22.01
C VAL A 95 3.09 6.15 -21.40
N TYR A 96 2.78 6.15 -20.10
CA TYR A 96 2.20 7.31 -19.43
C TYR A 96 3.25 8.33 -18.96
N LYS A 97 4.49 7.90 -18.68
CA LYS A 97 5.61 8.77 -18.23
C LYS A 97 5.14 9.79 -17.19
N LEU A 98 4.45 9.31 -16.15
CA LEU A 98 3.86 10.18 -15.12
C LEU A 98 4.92 10.82 -14.22
N TRP A 99 6.13 10.26 -14.25
CA TRP A 99 7.25 10.71 -13.43
C TRP A 99 8.02 11.89 -14.02
N GLY A 100 7.63 12.49 -15.14
CA GLY A 100 8.43 13.56 -15.77
C GLY A 100 9.90 13.17 -15.90
N GLU A 101 10.82 14.12 -15.67
CA GLU A 101 12.25 13.89 -15.46
C GLU A 101 12.60 13.70 -13.96
N VAL A 102 11.82 12.91 -13.21
CA VAL A 102 12.30 12.47 -11.88
C VAL A 102 13.34 11.36 -12.10
N PRO A 103 14.65 11.62 -11.87
CA PRO A 103 15.72 10.99 -12.62
C PRO A 103 16.43 9.87 -11.85
N ARG A 104 15.70 9.15 -10.99
CA ARG A 104 16.33 8.11 -10.18
C ARG A 104 15.36 7.01 -9.83
N ALA A 105 15.69 5.80 -10.27
CA ALA A 105 15.13 4.60 -9.72
C ALA A 105 15.27 4.61 -8.20
N LEU A 106 14.22 4.21 -7.47
CA LEU A 106 14.28 4.07 -6.03
C LEU A 106 15.50 3.20 -5.66
N THR A 107 16.29 3.65 -4.69
CA THR A 107 17.35 2.84 -4.13
C THR A 107 16.78 1.58 -3.48
N PRO A 108 17.59 0.53 -3.29
CA PRO A 108 17.15 -0.64 -2.56
C PRO A 108 16.55 -0.32 -1.17
N ARG A 109 17.07 0.72 -0.49
CA ARG A 109 16.53 1.17 0.80
C ARG A 109 15.13 1.80 0.66
N GLU A 110 14.89 2.58 -0.39
CA GLU A 110 13.58 3.22 -0.63
C GLU A 110 12.54 2.20 -1.10
N GLN A 111 12.94 1.21 -1.91
CA GLN A 111 12.06 0.11 -2.29
C GLN A 111 11.60 -0.69 -1.05
N LYS A 112 12.52 -0.90 -0.08
CA LYS A 112 12.19 -1.51 1.21
C LYS A 112 11.17 -0.71 2.00
N TRP A 113 11.20 0.62 1.95
CA TRP A 113 10.16 1.46 2.54
C TRP A 113 8.79 1.23 1.89
N VAL A 114 8.70 1.30 0.57
CA VAL A 114 7.43 1.09 -0.16
C VAL A 114 6.86 -0.30 0.16
N SER A 115 7.70 -1.35 0.06
CA SER A 115 7.28 -2.73 0.34
C SER A 115 6.84 -2.95 1.80
N ALA A 116 7.53 -2.31 2.76
CA ALA A 116 7.19 -2.42 4.17
C ALA A 116 5.85 -1.73 4.48
N LEU A 117 5.64 -0.53 3.93
CA LEU A 117 4.40 0.21 4.13
C LEU A 117 3.20 -0.44 3.45
N ASP A 118 3.35 -1.00 2.24
CA ASP A 118 2.28 -1.72 1.54
C ASP A 118 1.79 -2.92 2.38
N THR A 119 2.73 -3.71 2.92
CA THR A 119 2.39 -4.86 3.77
C THR A 119 1.82 -4.45 5.12
N MET A 120 2.34 -3.38 5.73
CA MET A 120 1.84 -2.87 6.99
C MET A 120 0.42 -2.29 6.84
N GLU A 121 0.14 -1.58 5.76
CA GLU A 121 -1.18 -1.02 5.47
C GLU A 121 -2.21 -2.14 5.30
N LEU A 122 -1.89 -3.17 4.52
CA LEU A 122 -2.77 -4.33 4.37
C LEU A 122 -3.02 -5.04 5.70
N LEU A 123 -2.00 -5.17 6.56
CA LEU A 123 -2.17 -5.75 7.90
C LEU A 123 -3.18 -4.94 8.72
N LEU A 124 -3.02 -3.61 8.77
CA LEU A 124 -3.93 -2.74 9.52
C LEU A 124 -5.35 -2.78 8.96
N TRP A 125 -5.50 -2.80 7.63
CA TRP A 125 -6.80 -2.98 6.99
C TRP A 125 -7.46 -4.31 7.40
N THR A 126 -6.72 -5.42 7.43
CA THR A 126 -7.30 -6.70 7.87
C THR A 126 -7.78 -6.64 9.31
N GLU A 127 -7.12 -5.87 10.17
CA GLU A 127 -7.51 -5.72 11.55
C GLU A 127 -8.76 -4.86 11.72
N ASP A 128 -8.89 -3.77 10.97
CA ASP A 128 -10.12 -2.98 10.91
C ASP A 128 -11.31 -3.87 10.50
N GLN A 129 -11.11 -4.68 9.45
CA GLN A 129 -12.14 -5.60 8.97
C GLN A 129 -12.54 -6.63 10.04
N ILE A 130 -11.56 -7.24 10.71
CA ILE A 130 -11.81 -8.23 11.78
C ILE A 130 -12.51 -7.58 12.98
N ALA A 131 -12.12 -6.36 13.35
CA ALA A 131 -12.76 -5.62 14.43
C ALA A 131 -14.23 -5.29 14.13
N MET A 132 -14.59 -5.11 12.85
CA MET A 132 -15.97 -4.98 12.39
C MET A 132 -16.69 -6.33 12.22
N GLY A 133 -16.05 -7.45 12.58
CA GLY A 133 -16.64 -8.79 12.52
C GLY A 133 -16.40 -9.54 11.21
N ASN A 134 -15.65 -8.99 10.25
CA ASN A 134 -15.38 -9.65 8.98
C ASN A 134 -14.32 -10.76 9.13
N GLN A 135 -14.79 -11.99 9.29
CA GLN A 135 -13.93 -13.17 9.42
C GLN A 135 -13.20 -13.53 8.12
N ASN A 136 -13.65 -13.04 6.94
CA ASN A 136 -12.98 -13.34 5.66
C ASN A 136 -11.57 -12.72 5.59
N ALA A 137 -11.30 -11.67 6.35
CA ALA A 137 -9.98 -11.04 6.42
C ALA A 137 -8.96 -11.82 7.29
N VAL A 138 -9.40 -12.79 8.09
CA VAL A 138 -8.53 -13.55 9.01
C VAL A 138 -7.45 -14.32 8.26
N GLY A 139 -7.81 -14.97 7.15
CA GLY A 139 -6.85 -15.73 6.34
C GLY A 139 -5.74 -14.84 5.76
N VAL A 140 -6.09 -13.64 5.31
CA VAL A 140 -5.11 -12.65 4.82
C VAL A 140 -4.18 -12.22 5.94
N LYS A 141 -4.73 -11.88 7.11
CA LYS A 141 -3.94 -11.51 8.29
C LYS A 141 -2.95 -12.62 8.65
N GLN A 142 -3.40 -13.86 8.70
CA GLN A 142 -2.56 -15.02 9.01
C GLN A 142 -1.42 -15.20 7.99
N ASN A 143 -1.71 -15.05 6.70
CA ASN A 143 -0.70 -15.12 5.64
C ASN A 143 0.37 -14.03 5.81
N ILE A 144 -0.04 -12.80 6.16
CA ILE A 144 0.89 -11.71 6.44
C ILE A 144 1.75 -12.05 7.66
N LEU A 145 1.13 -12.44 8.78
CA LEU A 145 1.84 -12.79 10.01
C LEU A 145 2.82 -13.97 9.82
N HIS A 146 2.50 -14.92 8.93
CA HIS A 146 3.39 -16.01 8.58
C HIS A 146 4.60 -15.54 7.77
N ALA A 147 4.39 -14.63 6.81
CA ALA A 147 5.45 -14.09 5.95
C ALA A 147 6.31 -13.01 6.66
N LEU A 148 5.74 -12.34 7.67
CA LEU A 148 6.34 -11.17 8.31
C LEU A 148 7.75 -11.46 8.90
N PRO A 149 7.99 -12.54 9.65
CA PRO A 149 9.32 -12.83 10.21
C PRO A 149 10.42 -12.94 9.14
N GLN A 150 10.08 -13.45 7.95
CA GLN A 150 11.02 -13.61 6.84
C GLN A 150 11.34 -12.27 6.16
N ARG A 151 10.39 -11.32 6.18
CA ARG A 151 10.50 -10.01 5.53
C ARG A 151 11.00 -8.92 6.47
N MET A 152 10.82 -9.09 7.78
CA MET A 152 11.15 -8.08 8.79
C MET A 152 12.60 -7.62 8.72
N GLY A 153 13.56 -8.52 8.42
CA GLY A 153 14.98 -8.14 8.28
C GLY A 153 15.23 -7.09 7.18
N ASP A 154 14.39 -7.05 6.15
CA ASP A 154 14.49 -6.10 5.06
C ASP A 154 13.75 -4.78 5.32
N TYR A 155 12.90 -4.70 6.34
CA TYR A 155 12.13 -3.49 6.61
C TYR A 155 12.97 -2.41 7.27
N PRO A 156 12.66 -1.12 7.04
CA PRO A 156 13.27 -0.02 7.78
C PRO A 156 13.12 -0.19 9.30
N GLN A 157 14.10 0.29 10.06
CA GLN A 157 14.12 0.10 11.53
C GLN A 157 12.86 0.63 12.20
N GLU A 158 12.39 1.79 11.76
CA GLU A 158 11.24 2.50 12.28
C GLU A 158 9.96 1.69 12.08
N VAL A 159 9.80 1.08 10.90
CA VAL A 159 8.67 0.18 10.61
C VAL A 159 8.76 -1.09 11.46
N ARG A 160 9.96 -1.67 11.60
CA ARG A 160 10.16 -2.85 12.47
C ARG A 160 9.78 -2.56 13.92
N GLN A 161 10.24 -1.44 14.47
CA GLN A 161 9.94 -1.02 15.84
C GLN A 161 8.43 -0.82 16.03
N TYR A 162 7.75 -0.16 15.09
CA TYR A 162 6.30 -0.03 15.14
C TYR A 162 5.61 -1.40 15.15
N LEU A 163 5.98 -2.30 14.23
CA LEU A 163 5.39 -3.64 14.13
C LEU A 163 5.66 -4.52 15.36
N SER A 164 6.81 -4.35 16.01
CA SER A 164 7.16 -5.10 17.23
C SER A 164 6.48 -4.55 18.50
N ASN A 165 6.23 -3.24 18.58
CA ASN A 165 5.74 -2.60 19.80
C ASN A 165 4.23 -2.38 19.82
N ARG A 166 3.54 -2.59 18.69
CA ARG A 166 2.09 -2.41 18.61
C ARG A 166 1.34 -3.40 19.52
N VAL A 167 0.28 -2.90 20.17
CA VAL A 167 -0.55 -3.68 21.11
C VAL A 167 -1.72 -4.39 20.42
N GLY A 168 -1.91 -4.16 19.11
CA GLY A 168 -3.01 -4.69 18.31
C GLY A 168 -3.96 -3.60 17.86
N TRP A 169 -5.17 -3.99 17.44
CA TRP A 169 -6.19 -3.06 16.99
C TRP A 169 -6.87 -2.33 18.15
N SER A 170 -7.09 -1.04 18.00
CA SER A 170 -7.93 -0.21 18.86
C SER A 170 -8.43 0.99 18.04
N ARG A 171 -9.66 1.43 18.30
CA ARG A 171 -10.18 2.68 17.72
C ARG A 171 -9.69 3.88 18.55
N GLU A 172 -9.16 4.89 17.87
CA GLU A 172 -8.79 6.16 18.52
C GLU A 172 -10.02 6.83 19.13
N GLY A 173 -9.84 7.50 20.27
CA GLY A 173 -10.96 8.13 20.98
C GLY A 173 -11.62 9.23 20.17
N ASP A 174 -12.95 9.37 20.28
CA ASP A 174 -13.72 10.43 19.60
C ASP A 174 -13.48 11.83 20.23
N LEU A 175 -12.81 11.89 21.39
CA LEU A 175 -12.43 13.13 22.06
C LEU A 175 -10.96 13.45 21.80
N VAL A 176 -10.72 14.38 20.87
CA VAL A 176 -9.37 14.88 20.55
C VAL A 176 -8.90 15.94 21.56
N TRP A 177 -9.84 16.71 22.10
CA TRP A 177 -9.55 17.78 23.04
C TRP A 177 -9.71 17.26 24.47
N PRO A 178 -8.77 17.54 25.39
CA PRO A 178 -8.99 17.28 26.80
C PRO A 178 -10.24 18.06 27.21
N THR A 179 -11.22 17.37 27.80
CA THR A 179 -12.30 18.03 28.51
C THR A 179 -11.67 18.97 29.54
N LYS A 180 -12.06 20.25 29.53
CA LYS A 180 -11.59 21.21 30.54
C LYS A 180 -11.78 20.56 31.91
N GLN A 181 -10.68 20.33 32.63
CA GLN A 181 -10.77 19.97 34.04
C GLN A 181 -11.46 21.15 34.74
N SER A 182 -12.67 20.91 35.25
CA SER A 182 -13.46 21.85 36.05
C SER A 182 -12.85 22.08 37.41
#